data_AF-W7WD53-F1
#
_entry.id   AF-W7WD53-F1
#
_cell.length_a   1.000
_cell.length_b   1.000
_cell.length_c   1.000
_cell.angle_alpha   90.00
_cell.angle_beta   90.00
_cell.angle_gamma   90.00
#
_symmetry.space_group_name_H-M   'P 1'
#
loop_
_entity.id
_entity.type
_entity.pdbx_description
1 polymer ?
#
loop_
_entity_poly.entity_id
_entity_poly.type
_entity_poly.pdbx_seq_one_letter_code
_entity_poly.pdbx_strand_id
1 'polypeptide(L)' 'MRWGVFSATNGLEFLVPDAVIDEPILPVAPGICLAAGAIDCELTLDEVARVNRDATRVASRYWFAHDVGRCPVRRATAR' A
#
# COMPACT_ATOMS: atom_id res chain seq x y z
N MET A 1 -18.56 -10.84 -3.01
CA MET A 1 -17.30 -10.17 -2.62
C MET A 1 -17.26 -8.81 -3.30
N ARG A 2 -16.99 -7.74 -2.56
CA ARG A 2 -16.77 -6.39 -3.10
C ARG A 2 -15.33 -5.98 -2.78
N TRP A 3 -14.69 -5.30 -3.72
CA TRP A 3 -13.41 -4.64 -3.51
C TRP A 3 -13.67 -3.15 -3.29
N GLY A 4 -13.13 -2.61 -2.21
CA GLY A 4 -13.06 -1.16 -2.00
C GLY A 4 -11.83 -0.60 -2.72
N VAL A 5 -11.95 0.61 -3.24
CA VAL A 5 -10.84 1.38 -3.81
C VAL A 5 -10.31 2.34 -2.76
N PHE A 6 -9.06 2.11 -2.35
CA PHE A 6 -8.32 2.96 -1.45
C PHE A 6 -7.43 3.90 -2.25
N SER A 7 -7.52 5.20 -1.99
CA SER A 7 -6.62 6.21 -2.52
C SER A 7 -5.73 6.79 -1.42
N ALA A 8 -4.51 7.18 -1.76
CA ALA A 8 -3.59 7.78 -0.81
C ALA A 8 -3.84 9.30 -0.70
N THR A 9 -3.98 9.82 0.52
CA THR A 9 -4.18 11.26 0.75
C THR A 9 -2.97 12.10 0.33
N ASN A 10 -3.18 13.38 -0.02
CA ASN A 10 -2.13 14.40 -0.12
C ASN A 10 -0.95 14.06 -1.06
N GLY A 11 -1.21 13.31 -2.13
CA GLY A 11 -0.18 12.92 -3.09
C GLY A 11 0.85 11.94 -2.53
N LEU A 12 0.54 11.25 -1.43
CA LEU A 12 1.26 10.06 -0.99
C LEU A 12 1.12 8.94 -2.02
N GLU A 13 2.02 7.96 -1.98
CA GLU A 13 2.02 6.84 -2.91
C GLU A 13 2.12 5.49 -2.19
N PHE A 14 1.48 4.50 -2.81
CA PHE A 14 1.63 3.09 -2.48
C PHE A 14 2.83 2.47 -3.20
N LEU A 15 3.54 1.58 -2.50
CA LEU A 15 4.48 0.66 -3.11
C LEU A 15 3.72 -0.50 -3.73
N VAL A 16 3.92 -0.74 -5.02
CA VAL A 16 3.33 -1.87 -5.75
C VAL A 16 4.33 -3.02 -5.78
N PRO A 17 4.07 -4.14 -5.06
CA PRO A 17 4.98 -5.27 -5.03
C PRO A 17 4.86 -6.13 -6.30
N ASP A 18 5.95 -6.81 -6.68
CA ASP A 18 5.97 -7.78 -7.78
C ASP A 18 5.24 -9.09 -7.48
N ALA A 19 4.93 -9.32 -6.19
CA ALA A 19 4.20 -10.48 -5.71
C ALA A 19 3.19 -10.07 -4.64
N VAL A 20 2.03 -10.71 -4.68
CA VAL A 20 0.95 -10.56 -3.70
C VAL A 20 0.37 -11.94 -3.42
N ILE A 21 0.71 -12.52 -2.28
CA ILE A 21 0.26 -13.86 -1.89
C ILE A 21 -0.68 -13.69 -0.69
N ASP A 22 -1.95 -14.06 -0.88
CA ASP A 22 -2.99 -14.13 0.16
C ASP A 22 -3.25 -12.85 0.98
N GLU A 23 -2.93 -11.67 0.43
CA GLU A 23 -3.18 -10.38 1.10
C GLU A 23 -4.56 -9.80 0.72
N PRO A 24 -5.39 -9.39 1.70
CA PRO A 24 -6.68 -8.73 1.43
C PRO A 24 -6.52 -7.27 0.97
N ILE A 25 -5.29 -6.76 0.94
CA ILE A 25 -4.93 -5.40 0.51
C ILE A 25 -3.91 -5.51 -0.63
N LEU A 26 -4.26 -4.94 -1.78
CA LEU A 26 -3.50 -5.07 -3.02
C LEU A 26 -3.23 -3.70 -3.65
N PRO A 27 -2.03 -3.12 -3.43
CA PRO A 27 -1.58 -1.99 -4.23
C PRO A 27 -1.51 -2.39 -5.70
N VAL A 28 -2.23 -1.67 -6.57
CA VAL A 28 -2.25 -1.94 -8.03
C VAL A 28 -1.60 -0.81 -8.83
N ALA A 29 -1.51 0.38 -8.24
CA ALA A 29 -0.83 1.54 -8.80
C ALA A 29 -0.39 2.47 -7.64
N PRO A 30 0.56 3.40 -7.87
CA PRO A 30 1.01 4.31 -6.82
C PRO A 30 -0.11 5.10 -6.14
N GLY A 31 -1.19 5.44 -6.85
CA GLY A 31 -2.34 6.14 -6.26
C GLY A 31 -3.51 5.26 -5.84
N ILE A 32 -3.47 3.95 -6.10
CA ILE A 32 -4.64 3.06 -5.98
C ILE A 32 -4.27 1.73 -5.33
N CYS A 33 -5.01 1.40 -4.29
CA CYS A 33 -4.95 0.11 -3.60
C CYS A 33 -6.35 -0.51 -3.55
N LEU A 34 -6.47 -1.81 -3.77
CA LEU A 34 -7.73 -2.55 -3.65
C LEU A 34 -7.79 -3.22 -2.28
N ALA A 35 -8.96 -3.24 -1.66
CA ALA A 35 -9.16 -3.91 -0.38
C ALA A 35 -10.41 -4.81 -0.39
N ALA A 36 -10.22 -6.09 -0.07
CA ALA A 36 -11.28 -7.08 -0.04
C ALA A 36 -12.24 -6.81 1.13
N GLY A 37 -13.54 -6.73 0.86
CA GLY A 37 -14.57 -6.53 1.88
C GLY A 37 -14.65 -5.09 2.42
N ALA A 38 -13.95 -4.14 1.79
CA ALA A 38 -13.96 -2.73 2.17
C ALA A 38 -14.89 -1.88 1.28
N ILE A 39 -15.25 -0.70 1.79
CA ILE A 39 -15.82 0.40 0.98
C ILE A 39 -14.69 1.28 0.43
N ASP A 40 -15.00 2.14 -0.53
CA ASP A 40 -14.02 3.07 -1.07
C ASP A 40 -13.69 4.13 0.00
N CYS A 41 -12.40 4.42 0.19
CA CYS A 41 -11.96 5.43 1.16
C CYS A 41 -10.59 6.02 0.82
N GLU A 42 -10.26 7.13 1.46
CA GLU A 42 -8.96 7.77 1.37
C GLU A 42 -8.13 7.41 2.61
N LEU A 43 -6.90 6.94 2.41
CA LEU A 43 -6.01 6.51 3.49
C LEU A 43 -5.12 7.64 3.98
N THR A 44 -5.03 7.75 5.30
CA THR A 44 -4.12 8.65 6.00
C THR A 44 -2.66 8.23 5.80
N LEU A 45 -1.73 9.14 6.16
CA LEU A 45 -0.30 8.86 6.11
C LEU A 45 0.09 7.58 6.85
N ASP A 46 -0.51 7.31 8.01
CA ASP A 46 -0.19 6.14 8.82
C ASP A 46 -0.73 4.83 8.23
N GLU A 47 -1.90 4.90 7.59
CA GLU A 47 -2.48 3.76 6.87
C GLU A 47 -1.68 3.44 5.62
N VAL A 48 -1.31 4.44 4.82
CA VAL A 48 -0.43 4.28 3.65
C VAL A 48 0.93 3.70 4.10
N ALA A 49 1.49 4.19 5.20
CA ALA A 49 2.74 3.67 5.75
C ALA A 49 2.66 2.20 6.18
N ARG A 50 1.50 1.76 6.67
CA ARG A 50 1.25 0.36 7.01
C ARG A 50 1.18 -0.50 5.75
N VAL A 51 0.38 -0.08 4.76
CA VAL A 51 0.26 -0.78 3.46
C VAL A 51 1.61 -0.91 2.78
N ASN A 52 2.40 0.16 2.74
CA ASN A 52 3.73 0.15 2.11
C ASN A 52 4.71 -0.77 2.83
N ARG A 53 4.67 -0.82 4.17
CA ARG A 53 5.48 -1.76 4.93
C ARG A 53 5.12 -3.21 4.57
N ASP A 54 3.82 -3.51 4.52
CA ASP A 54 3.35 -4.85 4.16
C ASP A 54 3.73 -5.20 2.71
N ALA A 55 3.60 -4.25 1.77
CA ALA A 55 4.07 -4.39 0.40
C ALA A 55 5.58 -4.71 0.31
N THR A 56 6.44 -4.02 1.08
CA THR A 56 7.88 -4.35 1.11
C THR A 56 8.18 -5.73 1.71
N ARG A 57 7.31 -6.23 2.60
CA ARG A 57 7.47 -7.53 3.24
C ARG A 57 7.09 -8.68 2.30
N VAL A 58 6.06 -8.48 1.48
CA VAL A 58 5.54 -9.53 0.56
C VAL A 58 6.19 -9.50 -0.82
N ALA A 59 6.82 -8.39 -1.21
CA ALA A 59 7.59 -8.31 -2.45
C ALA A 59 8.66 -9.42 -2.51
N SER A 60 8.74 -10.09 -3.66
CA SER A 60 9.66 -11.20 -3.88
C SER A 60 11.01 -10.71 -4.42
N ARG A 61 10.99 -9.82 -5.41
CA ARG A 61 12.19 -9.30 -6.06
C ARG A 61 12.24 -7.79 -6.11
N TYR A 62 11.10 -7.15 -6.33
CA TYR A 62 11.03 -5.69 -6.45
C TYR A 62 9.66 -5.17 -6.06
N TRP A 63 9.62 -3.87 -5.81
CA TRP A 63 8.41 -3.08 -5.75
C TRP A 63 8.68 -1.79 -6.51
N PHE A 64 7.63 -1.10 -6.92
CA PHE A 64 7.77 0.16 -7.64
C PHE A 64 6.76 1.20 -7.16
N ALA A 65 7.12 2.46 -7.39
CA ALA A 65 6.27 3.64 -7.21
C ALA A 65 6.65 4.66 -8.30
N HIS A 66 5.85 5.71 -8.47
CA HIS A 66 6.22 6.78 -9.38
C HIS A 66 7.29 7.68 -8.73
N ASP A 67 7.12 7.99 -7.44
CA ASP A 67 8.07 8.75 -6.62
C ASP A 67 8.21 8.09 -5.23
N VAL A 68 9.36 7.43 -5.02
CA VAL A 68 9.67 6.74 -3.75
C VAL A 68 9.72 7.72 -2.56
N GLY A 69 9.99 9.01 -2.80
CA GLY A 69 9.97 10.05 -1.76
C GLY A 69 8.57 10.32 -1.19
N ARG A 70 7.52 9.92 -1.92
CA ARG A 70 6.11 10.02 -1.52
C ARG A 70 5.57 8.76 -0.86
N CYS A 71 6.39 7.73 -0.71
CA CYS A 71 6.01 6.44 -0.16
C CYS A 71 6.44 6.35 1.31
N PRO A 72 5.58 6.69 2.29
CA PRO A 72 5.96 6.57 3.68
C PRO A 72 6.15 5.08 4.01
N VAL A 73 7.26 4.75 4.67
CA VAL A 73 7.51 3.41 5.21
C VAL A 73 7.93 3.59 6.66
N ARG A 74 7.10 3.16 7.61
CA ARG A 74 7.48 3.21 9.03
C ARG A 74 8.52 2.14 9.29
N ARG A 75 9.65 2.50 9.93
CA ARG A 75 10.58 1.49 10.50
C ARG A 75 9.88 0.77 11.65
N ALA A 76 10.16 -0.53 11.84
CA ALA A 76 9.80 -1.19 13.09
C ALA A 76 10.70 -0.59 14.18
N THR A 77 10.13 0.23 15.06
CA THR A 77 10.80 0.56 16.32
C THR A 77 10.85 -0.72 17.14
N ALA A 78 12.06 -1.22 17.43
CA ALA A 78 12.28 -2.29 18.39
C ALA A 78 11.55 -1.93 19.68
N ARG A 79 10.72 -2.85 20.17
CA ARG A 79 10.01 -2.71 21.44
C ARG A 79 10.68 -3.58 22.49
#